data_AF-A0A1Z5JX53-F1
#
_entry.id   AF-A0A1Z5JX53-F1
#
_cell.length_a   1.000
_cell.length_b   1.000
_cell.length_c   1.000
_cell.angle_alpha   90.00
_cell.angle_beta   90.00
_cell.angle_gamma   90.00
#
_symmetry.space_group_name_H-M   'P 1'
#
loop_
_entity.id
_entity.type
_entity.pdbx_description
1 polymer ?
#
loop_
_entity_poly.entity_id
_entity_poly.type
_entity_poly.pdbx_seq_one_letter_code
_entity_poly.pdbx_strand_id
1 'polypeptide(L)'
;MDKFLDRFKPKQTKANNGNLLGNLFGGNNTFAGQGHSLGGSHGGETIPIELSEAGPLGIKIEKRPNAAAIVNMVVEGSQAEKAGIQRGDVLCFAGTSGKEEIMYDEFLSLARSSQRPLAFDVRRIKTKNAPKDSEQMSADSYARKQAMIAAAEAREKAHKKMMKPIRKSDSKVSEASSTISNDTQQPLSEEAKQAIAAAKSQEEKLAAELGYNPYETNKMNAGQARNATVALNHGSMHAKESHEPSQTPPLPAHRPSEQFQQAFESVVTGNDHANVVKSFLILKKLIVNATTKGQLDAEDSSKFRRIRLDNTKINEAVVQTEGALDLLLSVDFQLAEDDGTSLLVYPPGNTGPVWLVQALEQLEQYAKS
;
A
#
# COMPACT_ATOMS: atom_id res chain seq x y z
N MET A 1 56.21 -23.99 -17.22
CA MET A 1 54.75 -23.88 -17.37
C MET A 1 54.18 -23.32 -16.08
N ASP A 2 54.32 -22.02 -15.78
CA ASP A 2 53.81 -21.44 -14.51
C ASP A 2 53.68 -19.91 -14.53
N LYS A 3 53.03 -19.32 -15.55
CA LYS A 3 52.72 -17.87 -15.56
C LYS A 3 51.42 -17.52 -16.31
N PHE A 4 50.31 -18.20 -16.01
CA PHE A 4 49.01 -17.88 -16.62
C PHE A 4 47.85 -17.62 -15.62
N LEU A 5 48.11 -17.62 -14.30
CA LEU A 5 47.05 -17.56 -13.28
C LEU A 5 46.91 -16.23 -12.51
N ASP A 6 47.66 -15.18 -12.84
CA ASP A 6 47.67 -13.93 -12.04
C ASP A 6 46.75 -12.80 -12.56
N ARG A 7 45.75 -13.13 -13.40
CA ARG A 7 44.86 -12.13 -14.04
C ARG A 7 43.53 -11.83 -13.33
N PHE A 8 43.27 -12.42 -12.16
CA PHE A 8 42.03 -12.20 -11.41
C PHE A 8 42.29 -11.78 -9.96
N LYS A 9 42.86 -10.59 -9.76
CA LYS A 9 42.76 -9.88 -8.48
C LYS A 9 41.94 -8.59 -8.66
N PRO A 10 40.84 -8.40 -7.93
CA PRO A 10 40.06 -7.16 -8.01
C PRO A 10 40.87 -5.98 -7.47
N LYS A 11 40.88 -4.88 -8.24
CA LYS A 11 41.51 -3.61 -7.86
C LYS A 11 40.88 -3.05 -6.59
N GLN A 12 41.68 -2.86 -5.54
CA GLN A 12 41.32 -2.02 -4.41
C GLN A 12 41.31 -0.55 -4.85
N THR A 13 40.14 0.08 -4.84
CA THR A 13 40.01 1.54 -4.99
C THR A 13 40.25 2.21 -3.64
N LYS A 14 41.25 3.10 -3.64
CA LYS A 14 41.68 3.91 -2.49
C LYS A 14 40.53 4.81 -2.00
N ALA A 15 40.33 4.81 -0.69
CA ALA A 15 39.53 5.81 0.02
C ALA A 15 40.17 7.20 -0.16
N ASN A 16 39.38 8.16 -0.64
CA ASN A 16 39.77 9.56 -0.67
C ASN A 16 39.05 10.27 0.49
N ASN A 17 39.84 10.66 1.49
CA ASN A 17 39.45 11.57 2.56
C ASN A 17 39.48 13.01 2.03
N GLY A 18 38.45 13.80 2.36
CA GLY A 18 38.54 15.25 2.32
C GLY A 18 37.27 15.96 1.88
N ASN A 19 36.33 16.18 2.80
CA ASN A 19 35.69 17.49 2.95
C ASN A 19 34.84 17.53 4.24
N LEU A 20 35.30 18.36 5.17
CA LEU A 20 34.85 18.43 6.56
C LEU A 20 34.57 19.90 6.88
N LEU A 21 33.63 20.55 6.18
CA LEU A 21 33.16 21.93 6.47
C LEU A 21 31.98 22.36 5.59
N GLY A 22 30.85 21.65 5.68
CA GLY A 22 29.64 21.99 4.91
C GLY A 22 28.36 21.44 5.53
N ASN A 23 28.16 21.64 6.84
CA ASN A 23 26.91 21.33 7.53
C ASN A 23 26.46 22.57 8.30
N LEU A 24 25.75 23.46 7.62
CA LEU A 24 24.75 24.38 8.19
C LEU A 24 24.10 25.07 6.99
N PHE A 25 22.79 24.92 6.83
CA PHE A 25 21.93 25.49 5.78
C PHE A 25 21.77 24.69 4.47
N GLY A 26 20.63 23.98 4.39
CA GLY A 26 19.75 23.98 3.21
C GLY A 26 20.25 23.25 1.96
N GLY A 27 20.31 21.91 2.01
CA GLY A 27 20.61 21.07 0.85
C GLY A 27 19.38 20.35 0.28
N ASN A 28 19.22 20.44 -1.03
CA ASN A 28 18.27 19.74 -1.89
C ASN A 28 18.20 18.23 -1.64
N ASN A 29 17.02 17.73 -1.26
CA ASN A 29 16.72 16.29 -1.30
C ASN A 29 16.20 15.90 -2.70
N THR A 30 17.09 15.87 -3.68
CA THR A 30 16.89 14.98 -4.83
C THR A 30 16.96 13.55 -4.29
N PHE A 31 15.77 12.97 -4.08
CA PHE A 31 15.57 11.56 -3.76
C PHE A 31 15.87 10.70 -5.00
N ALA A 32 17.10 10.79 -5.50
CA ALA A 32 17.75 9.75 -6.29
C ALA A 32 18.25 8.67 -5.34
N GLY A 33 17.35 8.20 -4.47
CA GLY A 33 17.53 6.95 -3.79
C GLY A 33 17.57 5.88 -4.88
N GLN A 34 18.79 5.54 -5.31
CA GLN A 34 19.15 4.14 -5.31
C GLN A 34 18.76 3.62 -3.93
N GLY A 35 17.51 3.21 -3.79
CA GLY A 35 17.13 2.30 -2.75
C GLY A 35 17.94 1.06 -3.04
N HIS A 36 19.19 1.04 -2.56
CA HIS A 36 19.71 -0.15 -1.95
C HIS A 36 18.56 -0.65 -1.10
N SER A 37 17.89 -1.70 -1.61
CA SER A 37 17.06 -2.59 -0.83
C SER A 37 17.68 -2.62 0.54
N LEU A 38 17.02 -1.95 1.51
CA LEU A 38 17.55 -1.72 2.85
C LEU A 38 18.28 -2.99 3.25
N GLY A 39 19.61 -2.90 3.38
CA GLY A 39 20.54 -4.03 3.47
C GLY A 39 20.39 -4.87 4.73
N GLY A 40 19.14 -5.15 5.15
CA GLY A 40 18.82 -6.32 5.93
C GLY A 40 18.95 -7.51 5.01
N SER A 41 19.85 -8.43 5.38
CA SER A 41 19.87 -9.80 4.89
C SER A 41 18.43 -10.29 4.70
N HIS A 42 18.07 -10.73 3.50
CA HIS A 42 16.74 -11.24 3.20
C HIS A 42 16.36 -12.33 4.23
N GLY A 43 15.56 -11.94 5.23
CA GLY A 43 15.23 -12.81 6.34
C GLY A 43 14.34 -13.94 5.86
N GLY A 44 14.80 -15.18 6.01
CA GLY A 44 14.06 -16.38 5.63
C GLY A 44 14.85 -17.63 5.94
N GLU A 45 14.15 -18.75 6.10
CA GLU A 45 14.78 -20.08 6.11
C GLU A 45 14.97 -20.51 4.66
N THR A 46 16.19 -20.92 4.30
CA THR A 46 16.49 -21.47 2.98
C THR A 46 16.38 -22.98 3.04
N ILE A 47 15.62 -23.57 2.13
CA ILE A 47 15.38 -25.01 2.04
C ILE A 47 15.88 -25.47 0.66
N PRO A 48 16.87 -26.38 0.56
CA PRO A 48 17.30 -26.92 -0.72
C PRO A 48 16.24 -27.86 -1.27
N ILE A 49 15.93 -27.73 -2.56
CA ILE A 49 14.92 -28.50 -3.28
C ILE A 49 15.58 -29.25 -4.43
N GLU A 50 15.29 -30.55 -4.52
CA GLU A 50 15.72 -31.40 -5.62
C GLU A 50 14.52 -32.17 -6.19
N LEU A 51 14.22 -31.93 -7.47
CA LEU A 51 13.11 -32.58 -8.18
C LEU A 51 13.66 -33.53 -9.25
N SER A 52 13.77 -34.82 -8.92
CA SER A 52 14.38 -35.86 -9.77
C SER A 52 13.40 -36.61 -10.69
N GLU A 53 12.13 -36.75 -10.28
CA GLU A 53 11.08 -37.42 -11.07
C GLU A 53 10.82 -36.70 -12.40
N ALA A 54 10.58 -37.49 -13.45
CA ALA A 54 10.13 -36.99 -14.73
C ALA A 54 8.64 -36.62 -14.69
N GLY A 55 8.25 -35.56 -15.40
CA GLY A 55 6.86 -35.12 -15.48
C GLY A 55 6.63 -33.67 -14.99
N PRO A 56 5.35 -33.29 -14.78
CA PRO A 56 5.00 -31.95 -14.34
C PRO A 56 5.39 -31.72 -12.88
N LEU A 57 6.00 -30.57 -12.60
CA LEU A 57 6.46 -30.21 -11.24
C LEU A 57 5.29 -29.98 -10.27
N GLY A 58 4.14 -29.50 -10.78
CA GLY A 58 2.96 -29.15 -9.98
C GLY A 58 3.08 -27.86 -9.18
N ILE A 59 3.82 -26.88 -9.72
CA ILE A 59 3.89 -25.51 -9.19
C ILE A 59 3.32 -24.51 -10.20
N LYS A 60 2.66 -23.47 -9.69
CA LYS A 60 2.32 -22.26 -10.43
C LYS A 60 3.16 -21.11 -9.86
N ILE A 61 3.94 -20.47 -10.72
CA ILE A 61 4.78 -19.34 -10.35
C ILE A 61 4.17 -18.01 -10.84
N GLU A 62 4.52 -16.93 -10.15
CA GLU A 62 4.14 -15.55 -10.46
C GLU A 62 5.41 -14.70 -10.58
N LYS A 63 5.38 -13.68 -11.46
CA LYS A 63 6.49 -12.74 -11.66
C LYS A 63 6.35 -11.59 -10.67
N ARG A 64 7.35 -11.39 -9.81
CA ARG A 64 7.41 -10.21 -8.92
C ARG A 64 7.83 -8.96 -9.70
N PRO A 65 7.64 -7.74 -9.15
CA PRO A 65 8.08 -6.51 -9.81
C PRO A 65 9.58 -6.37 -10.02
N ASN A 66 10.40 -7.10 -9.24
CA ASN A 66 11.85 -7.22 -9.46
C ASN A 66 12.20 -8.33 -10.48
N ALA A 67 11.21 -8.85 -11.21
CA ALA A 67 11.30 -9.98 -12.14
C ALA A 67 11.63 -11.35 -11.53
N ALA A 68 11.81 -11.47 -10.21
CA ALA A 68 12.05 -12.74 -9.55
C ALA A 68 10.81 -13.66 -9.56
N ALA A 69 11.06 -14.97 -9.53
CA ALA A 69 10.01 -15.99 -9.50
C ALA A 69 9.55 -16.27 -8.06
N ILE A 70 8.24 -16.21 -7.82
CA ILE A 70 7.62 -16.58 -6.53
C ILE A 70 6.56 -17.67 -6.74
N VAL A 71 6.47 -18.61 -5.80
CA VAL A 71 5.46 -19.68 -5.85
C VAL A 71 4.09 -19.11 -5.48
N ASN A 72 3.15 -19.14 -6.42
CA ASN A 72 1.78 -18.68 -6.21
C ASN A 72 0.86 -19.81 -5.75
N MET A 73 1.04 -21.02 -6.29
CA MET A 73 0.22 -22.18 -5.94
C MET A 73 1.05 -23.45 -6.08
N VAL A 74 0.78 -24.42 -5.22
CA VAL A 74 1.34 -25.77 -5.29
C VAL A 74 0.16 -26.73 -5.43
N VAL A 75 0.25 -27.65 -6.38
CA VAL A 75 -0.80 -28.65 -6.65
C VAL A 75 -0.67 -29.79 -5.66
N GLU A 76 -1.77 -30.20 -5.04
CA GLU A 76 -1.81 -31.31 -4.09
C GLU A 76 -1.44 -32.64 -4.78
N GLY A 77 -0.68 -33.49 -4.09
CA GLY A 77 -0.11 -34.75 -4.58
C GLY A 77 1.08 -34.59 -5.55
N SER A 78 1.46 -33.37 -5.90
CA SER A 78 2.53 -33.12 -6.88
C SER A 78 3.94 -33.35 -6.33
N GLN A 79 4.90 -33.46 -7.25
CA GLN A 79 6.32 -33.55 -6.90
C GLN A 79 6.79 -32.35 -6.06
N ALA A 80 6.32 -31.15 -6.39
CA ALA A 80 6.63 -29.94 -5.65
C ALA A 80 6.13 -29.97 -4.20
N GLU A 81 4.90 -30.47 -3.96
CA GLU A 81 4.37 -30.62 -2.61
C GLU A 81 5.16 -31.64 -1.81
N LYS A 82 5.49 -32.79 -2.43
CA LYS A 82 6.31 -33.84 -1.79
C LYS A 82 7.71 -33.32 -1.42
N ALA A 83 8.27 -32.43 -2.23
CA ALA A 83 9.53 -31.74 -1.93
C ALA A 83 9.40 -30.63 -0.87
N GLY A 84 8.18 -30.37 -0.38
CA GLY A 84 7.92 -29.40 0.68
C GLY A 84 7.85 -27.95 0.22
N ILE A 85 7.69 -27.68 -1.08
CA ILE A 85 7.49 -26.33 -1.62
C ILE A 85 6.13 -25.80 -1.16
N GLN A 86 6.06 -24.52 -0.79
CA GLN A 86 4.84 -23.85 -0.33
C GLN A 86 4.57 -22.56 -1.09
N ARG A 87 3.30 -22.12 -1.07
CA ARG A 87 2.91 -20.80 -1.57
C ARG A 87 3.65 -19.69 -0.83
N GLY A 88 4.18 -18.73 -1.58
CA GLY A 88 4.96 -17.60 -1.09
C GLY A 88 6.47 -17.85 -1.02
N ASP A 89 6.93 -19.08 -1.28
CA ASP A 89 8.36 -19.37 -1.38
C ASP A 89 8.98 -18.62 -2.57
N VAL A 90 10.14 -18.00 -2.34
CA VAL A 90 10.92 -17.31 -3.39
C VAL A 90 11.99 -18.27 -3.91
N LEU A 91 12.07 -18.40 -5.24
CA LEU A 91 13.00 -19.32 -5.89
C LEU A 91 14.39 -18.70 -5.98
N CYS A 92 15.42 -19.46 -5.59
CA CYS A 92 16.81 -19.02 -5.54
C CYS A 92 17.74 -20.06 -6.17
N PHE A 93 18.88 -19.64 -6.70
CA PHE A 93 19.85 -20.59 -7.26
C PHE A 93 20.39 -21.52 -6.17
N ALA A 94 20.55 -22.79 -6.52
CA ALA A 94 21.08 -23.81 -5.60
C ALA A 94 22.47 -23.41 -5.07
N GLY A 95 22.69 -23.59 -3.78
CA GLY A 95 23.99 -23.32 -3.13
C GLY A 95 24.25 -21.84 -2.84
N THR A 96 23.34 -20.94 -3.20
CA THR A 96 23.46 -19.50 -2.88
C THR A 96 22.94 -19.17 -1.49
N SER A 97 22.36 -20.15 -0.78
CA SER A 97 21.72 -19.95 0.53
C SER A 97 20.61 -18.91 0.48
N GLY A 98 19.92 -18.81 -0.66
CA GLY A 98 18.84 -17.85 -0.88
C GLY A 98 19.30 -16.41 -1.13
N LYS A 99 20.57 -16.18 -1.51
CA LYS A 99 21.09 -14.84 -1.84
C LYS A 99 20.75 -14.39 -3.25
N GLU A 100 20.76 -15.31 -4.21
CA GLU A 100 20.50 -15.00 -5.62
C GLU A 100 19.14 -15.58 -6.02
N GLU A 101 18.19 -14.69 -6.30
CA GLU A 101 16.83 -15.05 -6.74
C GLU A 101 16.86 -15.45 -8.23
N ILE A 102 16.14 -16.51 -8.59
CA ILE A 102 15.99 -16.92 -9.99
C ILE A 102 14.94 -16.02 -10.65
N MET A 103 15.27 -15.48 -11.83
CA MET A 103 14.34 -14.67 -12.60
C MET A 103 13.19 -15.54 -13.16
N TYR A 104 12.00 -14.97 -13.27
CA TYR A 104 10.80 -15.68 -13.72
C TYR A 104 11.00 -16.41 -15.06
N ASP A 105 11.56 -15.72 -16.05
CA ASP A 105 11.74 -16.24 -17.41
C ASP A 105 12.84 -17.33 -17.46
N GLU A 106 13.84 -17.21 -16.59
CA GLU A 106 14.92 -18.20 -16.44
C GLU A 106 14.40 -19.48 -15.76
N PHE A 107 13.63 -19.34 -14.69
CA PHE A 107 13.01 -20.50 -14.05
C PHE A 107 12.05 -21.22 -14.98
N LEU A 108 11.26 -20.50 -15.80
CA LEU A 108 10.43 -21.12 -16.83
C LEU A 108 11.25 -21.92 -17.84
N SER A 109 12.41 -21.40 -18.22
CA SER A 109 13.34 -22.08 -19.14
C SER A 109 13.93 -23.34 -18.50
N LEU A 110 14.35 -23.26 -17.23
CA LEU A 110 14.82 -24.42 -16.45
C LEU A 110 13.71 -25.47 -16.28
N ALA A 111 12.50 -25.07 -15.93
CA ALA A 111 11.37 -25.97 -15.72
C ALA A 111 10.92 -26.67 -17.02
N ARG A 112 11.03 -25.99 -18.17
CA ARG A 112 10.77 -26.55 -19.51
C ARG A 112 11.91 -27.43 -20.01
N SER A 113 13.11 -27.30 -19.45
CA SER A 113 14.21 -28.19 -19.79
C SER A 113 13.88 -29.63 -19.36
N SER A 114 14.28 -30.58 -20.19
CA SER A 114 14.21 -32.01 -19.88
C SER A 114 15.32 -32.46 -18.94
N GLN A 115 16.17 -31.53 -18.46
CA GLN A 115 17.25 -31.83 -17.55
C GLN A 115 16.69 -32.05 -16.14
N ARG A 116 17.05 -33.20 -15.58
CA ARG A 116 16.71 -33.64 -14.22
C ARG A 116 17.98 -34.22 -13.57
N PRO A 117 18.18 -34.05 -12.26
CA PRO A 117 17.29 -33.38 -11.31
C PRO A 117 17.27 -31.85 -11.47
N LEU A 118 16.13 -31.21 -11.18
CA LEU A 118 16.09 -29.76 -11.02
C LEU A 118 16.47 -29.43 -9.57
N ALA A 119 17.62 -28.79 -9.41
CA ALA A 119 18.13 -28.35 -8.11
C ALA A 119 18.02 -26.83 -7.98
N PHE A 120 17.37 -26.36 -6.93
CA PHE A 120 17.26 -24.94 -6.58
C PHE A 120 16.99 -24.79 -5.08
N ASP A 121 17.23 -23.60 -4.54
CA ASP A 121 16.89 -23.28 -3.16
C ASP A 121 15.54 -22.56 -3.12
N VAL A 122 14.74 -22.78 -2.09
CA VAL A 122 13.58 -21.94 -1.77
C VAL A 122 13.82 -21.15 -0.51
N ARG A 123 13.52 -19.86 -0.55
CA ARG A 123 13.60 -18.97 0.63
C ARG A 123 12.20 -18.74 1.19
N ARG A 124 11.96 -19.26 2.39
CA ARG A 124 10.68 -19.20 3.10
C ARG A 124 10.69 -18.15 4.20
N ILE A 125 9.71 -17.25 4.17
CA ILE A 125 9.51 -16.24 5.21
C ILE A 125 8.60 -16.85 6.29
N LYS A 126 9.18 -17.31 7.42
CA LYS A 126 8.40 -17.86 8.54
C LYS A 126 7.46 -16.80 9.12
N THR A 127 6.15 -16.96 8.93
CA THR A 127 5.14 -16.24 9.71
C THR A 127 4.48 -17.21 10.68
N LYS A 128 4.50 -16.89 11.98
CA LYS A 128 3.98 -17.79 13.01
C LYS A 128 2.44 -17.92 12.99
N ASN A 129 1.74 -17.03 12.27
CA ASN A 129 0.28 -16.95 12.27
C ASN A 129 -0.25 -16.57 10.87
N ALA A 130 -0.12 -17.46 9.90
CA ALA A 130 -0.80 -17.30 8.61
C ALA A 130 -2.27 -17.75 8.74
N PRO A 131 -3.27 -16.89 8.47
CA PRO A 131 -4.66 -17.34 8.38
C PRO A 131 -4.80 -18.34 7.23
N LYS A 132 -5.41 -19.51 7.50
CA LYS A 132 -5.61 -20.60 6.52
C LYS A 132 -6.60 -20.26 5.41
N ASP A 133 -7.40 -19.22 5.57
CA ASP A 133 -8.40 -18.81 4.60
C ASP A 133 -8.08 -17.43 4.04
N SER A 134 -7.63 -17.38 2.78
CA SER A 134 -7.81 -16.20 1.94
C SER A 134 -7.81 -16.59 0.47
N GLU A 135 -9.01 -16.62 -0.10
CA GLU A 135 -9.24 -16.63 -1.54
C GLU A 135 -8.57 -15.41 -2.21
N GLN A 136 -7.94 -15.69 -3.36
CA GLN A 136 -7.64 -14.76 -4.46
C GLN A 136 -6.79 -13.49 -4.19
N MET A 137 -5.92 -13.46 -3.20
CA MET A 137 -4.86 -12.42 -3.15
C MET A 137 -3.63 -12.84 -3.97
N SER A 138 -2.99 -11.92 -4.72
CA SER A 138 -1.72 -12.18 -5.43
C SER A 138 -0.64 -12.64 -4.45
N ALA A 139 0.24 -13.57 -4.87
CA ALA A 139 1.29 -14.10 -3.99
C ALA A 139 2.26 -13.01 -3.53
N ASP A 140 2.52 -12.00 -4.36
CA ASP A 140 3.36 -10.87 -3.97
C ASP A 140 2.71 -10.00 -2.90
N SER A 141 1.39 -9.79 -2.99
CA SER A 141 0.65 -9.05 -1.96
C SER A 141 0.70 -9.77 -0.61
N TYR A 142 0.60 -11.10 -0.64
CA TYR A 142 0.72 -11.94 0.55
C TYR A 142 2.15 -11.89 1.13
N ALA A 143 3.17 -12.07 0.29
CA ALA A 143 4.57 -12.00 0.71
C ALA A 143 4.96 -10.62 1.28
N ARG A 144 4.48 -9.52 0.66
CA ARG A 144 4.68 -8.17 1.20
C ARG A 144 3.99 -7.95 2.53
N LYS A 145 2.74 -8.41 2.66
CA LYS A 145 1.99 -8.33 3.92
C LYS A 145 2.72 -9.12 5.02
N GLN A 146 3.22 -10.31 4.70
CA GLN A 146 4.02 -11.12 5.62
C GLN A 146 5.34 -10.44 6.01
N ALA A 147 6.08 -9.88 5.05
CA ALA A 147 7.32 -9.16 5.32
C ALA A 147 7.08 -7.91 6.20
N MET A 148 5.99 -7.19 5.98
CA MET A 148 5.62 -6.03 6.79
C MET A 148 5.29 -6.42 8.24
N ILE A 149 4.54 -7.51 8.44
CA ILE A 149 4.23 -8.05 9.77
C ILE A 149 5.51 -8.49 10.48
N ALA A 150 6.38 -9.25 9.80
CA ALA A 150 7.65 -9.71 10.36
C ALA A 150 8.56 -8.53 10.77
N ALA A 151 8.61 -7.47 9.96
CA ALA A 151 9.36 -6.25 10.28
C ALA A 151 8.76 -5.50 11.49
N ALA A 152 7.43 -5.41 11.58
CA ALA A 152 6.75 -4.80 12.72
C ALA A 152 7.01 -5.57 14.02
N GLU A 153 6.89 -6.90 14.00
CA GLU A 153 7.20 -7.75 15.15
C GLU A 153 8.66 -7.64 15.59
N ALA A 154 9.60 -7.52 14.64
CA ALA A 154 11.01 -7.34 14.94
C ALA A 154 11.27 -6.00 15.66
N ARG A 155 10.62 -4.93 15.22
CA ARG A 155 10.67 -3.61 15.88
C ARG A 155 10.07 -3.65 17.27
N GLU A 156 8.92 -4.29 17.43
CA GLU A 156 8.26 -4.42 18.74
C GLU A 156 9.10 -5.24 19.73
N LYS A 157 9.73 -6.34 19.27
CA LYS A 157 10.66 -7.12 20.10
C LYS A 157 11.89 -6.31 20.51
N ALA A 158 12.45 -5.48 19.61
CA ALA A 158 13.56 -4.60 19.94
C ALA A 158 13.14 -3.53 20.97
N HIS A 159 11.97 -2.91 20.78
CA HIS A 159 11.42 -1.93 21.70
C HIS A 159 11.11 -2.53 23.07
N LYS A 160 10.48 -3.71 23.13
CA LYS A 160 10.24 -4.45 24.38
C LYS A 160 11.54 -4.83 25.10
N LYS A 161 12.63 -5.11 24.38
CA LYS A 161 13.95 -5.34 25.00
C LYS A 161 14.54 -4.06 25.61
N MET A 162 14.36 -2.91 24.96
CA MET A 162 14.79 -1.61 25.49
C MET A 162 13.94 -1.14 26.67
N MET A 163 12.64 -1.45 26.66
CA MET A 163 11.72 -1.14 27.75
C MET A 163 11.70 -2.17 28.88
N LYS A 164 12.57 -3.19 28.84
CA LYS A 164 12.72 -4.04 30.04
C LYS A 164 13.17 -3.14 31.18
N PRO A 165 12.41 -3.07 32.28
CA PRO A 165 12.79 -2.27 33.43
C PRO A 165 14.23 -2.61 33.80
N ILE A 166 15.07 -1.58 33.91
CA ILE A 166 16.43 -1.72 34.42
C ILE A 166 16.29 -2.52 35.72
N ARG A 167 16.84 -3.74 35.74
CA ARG A 167 16.88 -4.54 36.94
C ARG A 167 17.62 -3.70 37.96
N LYS A 168 16.88 -3.13 38.93
CA LYS A 168 17.46 -2.51 40.10
C LYS A 168 18.35 -3.59 40.71
N SER A 169 19.65 -3.32 40.77
CA SER A 169 20.63 -4.18 41.40
C SER A 169 20.13 -4.58 42.79
N ASP A 170 20.27 -5.85 43.10
CA ASP A 170 19.71 -6.54 44.25
C ASP A 170 19.95 -5.79 45.58
N SER A 171 18.91 -5.13 46.06
CA SER A 171 18.69 -4.91 47.48
C SER A 171 17.76 -6.02 47.94
N LYS A 172 18.33 -7.01 48.63
CA LYS A 172 17.61 -8.08 49.34
C LYS A 172 16.55 -7.46 50.26
N VAL A 173 15.29 -7.48 49.87
CA VAL A 173 14.16 -7.53 50.79
C VAL A 173 13.07 -8.44 50.19
N SER A 174 12.54 -9.27 51.08
CA SER A 174 11.68 -10.43 50.96
C SER A 174 10.41 -10.30 50.11
N GLU A 175 10.08 -11.43 49.48
CA GLU A 175 8.75 -12.04 49.29
C GLU A 175 7.52 -11.19 49.59
N ALA A 176 6.68 -10.96 48.57
CA ALA A 176 5.31 -11.49 48.52
C ALA A 176 4.59 -11.14 47.20
N SER A 177 4.16 -12.17 46.49
CA SER A 177 2.93 -12.36 45.71
C SER A 177 2.23 -11.16 45.03
N SER A 178 1.95 -11.30 43.73
CA SER A 178 0.79 -10.67 43.09
C SER A 178 0.04 -11.63 42.17
N THR A 179 -0.86 -12.38 42.80
CA THR A 179 -2.00 -13.06 42.18
C THR A 179 -3.03 -11.99 41.78
N ILE A 180 -3.34 -11.89 40.48
CA ILE A 180 -4.43 -11.05 39.96
C ILE A 180 -5.75 -11.62 40.48
N SER A 181 -6.30 -10.94 41.48
CA SER A 181 -7.63 -11.22 42.03
C SER A 181 -8.55 -10.07 41.68
N ASN A 182 -9.75 -10.41 41.23
CA ASN A 182 -10.89 -9.51 41.04
C ASN A 182 -11.17 -8.74 42.33
N ASP A 183 -10.70 -7.50 42.43
CA ASP A 183 -10.96 -6.66 43.59
C ASP A 183 -12.39 -6.11 43.49
N THR A 184 -13.19 -6.64 44.40
CA THR A 184 -14.61 -6.40 44.56
C THR A 184 -14.74 -5.56 45.81
N GLN A 185 -15.30 -4.36 45.67
CA GLN A 185 -15.87 -3.55 46.75
C GLN A 185 -14.90 -3.03 47.82
N GLN A 186 -14.02 -2.08 47.47
CA GLN A 186 -13.68 -1.03 48.44
C GLN A 186 -14.75 0.07 48.40
N PRO A 187 -15.22 0.57 49.56
CA PRO A 187 -16.13 1.71 49.61
C PRO A 187 -15.42 2.93 49.02
N LEU A 188 -15.93 3.42 47.89
CA LEU A 188 -15.48 4.65 47.26
C LEU A 188 -15.41 5.79 48.29
N SER A 189 -14.28 6.51 48.32
CA SER A 189 -14.09 7.69 49.15
C SER A 189 -15.21 8.71 48.90
N GLU A 190 -15.55 9.53 49.90
CA GLU A 190 -16.60 10.55 49.73
C GLU A 190 -16.32 11.51 48.57
N GLU A 191 -15.03 11.81 48.35
CA GLU A 191 -14.58 12.63 47.23
C GLU A 191 -14.92 11.99 45.87
N ALA A 192 -14.74 10.67 45.74
CA ALA A 192 -15.11 9.95 44.52
C ALA A 192 -16.63 9.96 44.29
N LYS A 193 -17.45 9.87 45.35
CA LYS A 193 -18.91 9.98 45.24
C LYS A 193 -19.33 11.38 44.77
N GLN A 194 -18.67 12.42 45.26
CA GLN A 194 -18.97 13.80 44.84
C GLN A 194 -18.58 14.04 43.37
N ALA A 195 -17.43 13.51 42.92
CA ALA A 195 -17.01 13.61 41.54
C ALA A 195 -17.97 12.90 40.57
N ILE A 196 -18.46 11.70 40.95
CA ILE A 196 -19.45 10.95 40.15
C ILE A 196 -20.78 11.71 40.06
N ALA A 197 -21.25 12.31 41.16
CA ALA A 197 -22.47 13.11 41.16
C ALA A 197 -22.34 14.37 40.29
N ALA A 198 -21.18 15.05 40.35
CA ALA A 198 -20.91 16.22 39.52
C ALA A 198 -20.90 15.85 38.02
N ALA A 199 -20.22 14.76 37.65
CA ALA A 199 -20.19 14.28 36.27
C ALA A 199 -21.61 13.95 35.74
N LYS A 200 -22.40 13.21 36.53
CA LYS A 200 -23.77 12.84 36.14
C LYS A 200 -24.69 14.07 35.94
N SER A 201 -24.51 15.11 36.76
CA SER A 201 -25.28 16.36 36.59
C SER A 201 -24.91 17.13 35.31
N GLN A 202 -23.66 17.02 34.84
CA GLN A 202 -23.22 17.62 33.57
C GLN A 202 -23.78 16.84 32.38
N GLU A 203 -23.80 15.51 32.47
CA GLU A 203 -24.41 14.65 31.46
C GLU A 203 -25.90 14.94 31.28
N GLU A 204 -26.66 15.10 32.37
CA GLU A 204 -28.10 15.42 32.33
C GLU A 204 -28.39 16.78 31.66
N LYS A 205 -27.56 17.80 31.93
CA LYS A 205 -27.69 19.13 31.29
C LYS A 205 -27.43 19.05 29.80
N LEU A 206 -26.37 18.34 29.39
CA LEU A 206 -26.04 18.18 27.98
C LEU A 206 -27.12 17.38 27.24
N ALA A 207 -27.67 16.34 27.86
CA ALA A 207 -28.76 15.57 27.29
C ALA A 207 -30.04 16.41 27.10
N ALA A 208 -30.35 17.30 28.05
CA ALA A 208 -31.47 18.23 27.94
C ALA A 208 -31.26 19.27 26.82
N GLU A 209 -30.02 19.75 26.63
CA GLU A 209 -29.67 20.70 25.56
C GLU A 209 -29.75 20.06 24.17
N LEU A 210 -29.29 18.81 24.03
CA LEU A 210 -29.28 18.08 22.75
C LEU A 210 -30.64 17.45 22.41
N GLY A 211 -31.54 17.30 23.39
CA GLY A 211 -32.81 16.59 23.22
C GLY A 211 -32.67 15.06 23.11
N TYR A 212 -31.47 14.53 23.33
CA TYR A 212 -31.15 13.09 23.40
C TYR A 212 -29.91 12.89 24.28
N ASN A 213 -29.75 11.71 24.90
CA ASN A 213 -28.61 11.42 25.78
C ASN A 213 -27.49 10.70 25.01
N PRO A 214 -26.36 11.37 24.69
CA PRO A 214 -25.25 10.74 23.96
C PRO A 214 -24.49 9.69 24.79
N TYR A 215 -24.64 9.68 26.12
CA TYR A 215 -23.97 8.75 27.03
C TYR A 215 -24.81 7.52 27.37
N GLU A 216 -26.06 7.47 26.92
CA GLU A 216 -26.91 6.30 27.12
C GLU A 216 -26.42 5.15 26.23
N THR A 217 -25.94 4.09 26.86
CA THR A 217 -25.50 2.88 26.15
C THR A 217 -26.71 2.14 25.62
N ASN A 218 -27.11 2.48 24.39
CA ASN A 218 -28.06 1.69 23.63
C ASN A 218 -27.48 0.29 23.43
N LYS A 219 -28.00 -0.69 24.17
CA LYS A 219 -27.69 -2.11 24.01
C LYS A 219 -28.32 -2.61 22.71
N MET A 220 -27.75 -2.21 21.58
CA MET A 220 -28.11 -2.77 20.29
C MET A 220 -27.63 -4.22 20.23
N ASN A 221 -28.55 -5.15 20.02
CA ASN A 221 -28.23 -6.54 19.72
C ASN A 221 -27.46 -6.59 18.38
N ALA A 222 -26.52 -7.52 18.22
CA ALA A 222 -25.62 -7.62 17.06
C ALA A 222 -26.34 -7.62 15.69
N GLY A 223 -27.62 -8.05 15.65
CA GLY A 223 -28.47 -7.96 14.45
C GLY A 223 -28.89 -6.54 14.06
N GLN A 224 -29.10 -5.64 15.03
CA GLN A 224 -29.50 -4.25 14.77
C GLN A 224 -28.31 -3.38 14.32
N ALA A 225 -27.11 -3.67 14.82
CA ALA A 225 -25.88 -2.99 14.41
C ALA A 225 -25.60 -3.14 12.90
N ARG A 226 -25.89 -4.32 12.32
CA ARG A 226 -25.71 -4.57 10.88
C ARG A 226 -26.65 -3.74 10.00
N ASN A 227 -27.89 -3.52 10.42
CA ASN A 227 -28.84 -2.74 9.64
C ASN A 227 -28.55 -1.23 9.68
N ALA A 228 -28.00 -0.71 10.79
CA ALA A 228 -27.62 0.70 10.90
C ALA A 228 -26.48 1.08 9.93
N THR A 229 -25.51 0.19 9.72
CA THR A 229 -24.40 0.44 8.78
C THR A 229 -24.86 0.44 7.31
N VAL A 230 -25.87 -0.38 6.98
CA VAL A 230 -26.43 -0.46 5.62
C VAL A 230 -27.31 0.76 5.33
N ALA A 231 -28.10 1.24 6.30
CA ALA A 231 -28.96 2.41 6.13
C ALA A 231 -28.17 3.72 5.93
N LEU A 232 -27.03 3.88 6.61
CA LEU A 232 -26.13 5.03 6.42
C LEU A 232 -25.47 5.05 5.04
N ASN A 233 -25.19 3.88 4.45
CA ASN A 233 -24.52 3.80 3.15
C ASN A 233 -25.47 3.79 1.96
N HIS A 234 -26.74 3.39 2.11
CA HIS A 234 -27.66 3.20 0.98
C HIS A 234 -28.85 4.16 0.92
N GLY A 235 -29.08 4.99 1.93
CA GLY A 235 -30.20 5.93 1.91
C GLY A 235 -31.56 5.22 2.01
N SER A 236 -32.50 5.87 2.70
CA SER A 236 -33.87 5.38 2.85
C SER A 236 -34.59 5.39 1.50
N MET A 237 -34.77 4.22 0.86
CA MET A 237 -35.58 4.08 -0.35
C MET A 237 -37.08 4.16 0.00
N HIS A 238 -37.61 5.37 0.04
CA HIS A 238 -39.06 5.59 0.05
C HIS A 238 -39.59 5.49 -1.39
N ALA A 239 -40.21 4.36 -1.72
CA ALA A 239 -41.00 4.20 -2.93
C ALA A 239 -42.30 5.01 -2.79
N LYS A 240 -42.42 6.09 -3.58
CA LYS A 240 -43.71 6.71 -3.89
C LYS A 240 -43.99 6.53 -5.37
N GLU A 241 -45.00 5.71 -5.65
CA GLU A 241 -45.68 5.61 -6.93
C GLU A 241 -46.49 6.88 -7.17
N SER A 242 -46.27 7.52 -8.32
CA SER A 242 -47.27 8.38 -8.96
C SER A 242 -47.05 8.37 -10.46
N HIS A 243 -48.05 7.85 -11.17
CA HIS A 243 -48.20 7.81 -12.62
C HIS A 243 -48.44 9.22 -13.20
N GLU A 244 -47.66 9.61 -14.21
CA GLU A 244 -48.07 10.53 -15.29
C GLU A 244 -47.28 10.25 -16.59
N PRO A 245 -47.83 10.54 -17.79
CA PRO A 245 -47.34 10.03 -19.05
C PRO A 245 -46.29 10.91 -19.75
N SER A 246 -45.18 10.27 -20.13
CA SER A 246 -44.43 10.44 -21.39
C SER A 246 -44.01 11.86 -21.82
N GLN A 247 -42.95 12.37 -21.19
CA GLN A 247 -41.86 13.04 -21.91
C GLN A 247 -40.59 12.23 -21.67
N THR A 248 -40.00 11.68 -22.73
CA THR A 248 -38.71 10.97 -22.66
C THR A 248 -37.70 11.95 -22.05
N PRO A 249 -37.19 11.70 -20.83
CA PRO A 249 -36.20 12.59 -20.24
C PRO A 249 -34.99 12.60 -21.17
N PRO A 250 -34.41 13.77 -21.51
CA PRO A 250 -33.12 13.79 -22.17
C PRO A 250 -32.16 12.98 -21.29
N LEU A 251 -31.67 11.86 -21.82
CA LEU A 251 -30.69 11.01 -21.14
C LEU A 251 -29.58 11.95 -20.63
N PRO A 252 -29.26 11.94 -19.31
CA PRO A 252 -28.20 12.78 -18.78
C PRO A 252 -26.94 12.49 -19.59
N ALA A 253 -26.45 13.51 -20.28
CA ALA A 253 -25.29 13.41 -21.13
C ALA A 253 -24.06 13.16 -20.24
N HIS A 254 -23.79 11.89 -19.96
CA HIS A 254 -22.59 11.45 -19.26
C HIS A 254 -21.32 11.60 -20.12
N ARG A 255 -21.45 12.08 -21.36
CA ARG A 255 -20.36 12.26 -22.30
C ARG A 255 -19.36 13.31 -21.74
N PRO A 256 -18.04 13.05 -21.84
CA PRO A 256 -17.02 14.05 -21.50
C PRO A 256 -17.25 15.37 -22.22
N SER A 257 -16.86 16.48 -21.60
CA SER A 257 -17.02 17.82 -22.20
C SER A 257 -16.29 17.93 -23.55
N GLU A 258 -16.72 18.87 -24.38
CA GLU A 258 -16.05 19.14 -25.66
C GLU A 258 -14.58 19.58 -25.44
N GLN A 259 -14.33 20.39 -24.42
CA GLN A 259 -12.98 20.79 -24.02
C GLN A 259 -12.11 19.59 -23.65
N PHE A 260 -12.65 18.63 -22.88
CA PHE A 260 -11.93 17.40 -22.56
C PHE A 260 -11.62 16.58 -23.82
N GLN A 261 -12.59 16.45 -24.74
CA GLN A 261 -12.40 15.70 -25.98
C GLN A 261 -11.33 16.33 -26.89
N GLN A 262 -11.35 17.65 -27.06
CA GLN A 262 -10.35 18.37 -27.85
C GLN A 262 -8.94 18.22 -27.23
N ALA A 263 -8.82 18.37 -25.90
CA ALA A 263 -7.55 18.16 -25.21
C ALA A 263 -7.07 16.71 -25.35
N PHE A 264 -7.96 15.73 -25.18
CA PHE A 264 -7.65 14.30 -25.35
C PHE A 264 -7.14 14.00 -26.76
N GLU A 265 -7.81 14.51 -27.79
CA GLU A 265 -7.41 14.35 -29.19
C GLU A 265 -6.05 15.00 -29.47
N SER A 266 -5.80 16.18 -28.92
CA SER A 266 -4.49 16.85 -29.01
C SER A 266 -3.37 16.00 -28.39
N VAL A 267 -3.59 15.40 -27.21
CA VAL A 267 -2.58 14.51 -26.60
C VAL A 267 -2.30 13.30 -27.49
N VAL A 268 -3.36 12.64 -27.97
CA VAL A 268 -3.24 11.39 -28.73
C VAL A 268 -2.58 11.61 -30.10
N THR A 269 -2.87 12.72 -30.76
CA THR A 269 -2.38 13.01 -32.12
C THR A 269 -1.02 13.71 -32.14
N GLY A 270 -0.71 14.51 -31.11
CA GLY A 270 0.51 15.31 -31.05
C GLY A 270 1.74 14.59 -30.47
N ASN A 271 1.59 13.42 -29.87
CA ASN A 271 2.64 12.79 -29.09
C ASN A 271 2.89 11.32 -29.46
N ASP A 272 4.12 10.83 -29.20
CA ASP A 272 4.43 9.40 -29.32
C ASP A 272 3.57 8.56 -28.38
N HIS A 273 3.09 7.41 -28.87
CA HIS A 273 2.16 6.56 -28.13
C HIS A 273 2.69 6.15 -26.74
N ALA A 274 3.99 5.86 -26.60
CA ALA A 274 4.55 5.49 -25.29
C ALA A 274 4.50 6.67 -24.30
N ASN A 275 4.69 7.90 -24.79
CA ASN A 275 4.56 9.12 -23.98
C ASN A 275 3.11 9.39 -23.60
N VAL A 276 2.16 9.17 -24.52
CA VAL A 276 0.71 9.30 -24.25
C VAL A 276 0.29 8.34 -23.14
N VAL A 277 0.69 7.06 -23.23
CA VAL A 277 0.37 6.05 -22.20
C VAL A 277 0.95 6.46 -20.84
N LYS A 278 2.22 6.90 -20.79
CA LYS A 278 2.85 7.39 -19.56
C LYS A 278 2.10 8.61 -18.98
N SER A 279 1.72 9.56 -19.84
CA SER A 279 0.97 10.76 -19.47
C SER A 279 -0.40 10.41 -18.88
N PHE A 280 -1.19 9.59 -19.59
CA PHE A 280 -2.54 9.21 -19.16
C PHE A 280 -2.56 8.46 -17.83
N LEU A 281 -1.58 7.59 -17.56
CA LEU A 281 -1.45 6.92 -16.26
C LEU A 281 -1.18 7.91 -15.12
N ILE A 282 -0.38 8.95 -15.36
CA ILE A 282 -0.08 9.99 -14.38
C ILE A 282 -1.30 10.89 -14.19
N LEU A 283 -1.91 11.39 -15.27
CA LEU A 283 -3.13 12.21 -15.22
C LEU A 283 -4.25 11.53 -14.45
N LYS A 284 -4.56 10.27 -14.79
CA LYS A 284 -5.56 9.46 -14.09
C LYS A 284 -5.27 9.40 -12.59
N LYS A 285 -4.01 9.13 -12.20
CA LYS A 285 -3.62 9.04 -10.79
C LYS A 285 -3.74 10.38 -10.05
N LEU A 286 -3.38 11.49 -10.71
CA LEU A 286 -3.50 12.83 -10.14
C LEU A 286 -4.97 13.18 -9.90
N ILE A 287 -5.82 12.99 -10.91
CA ILE A 287 -7.26 13.22 -10.84
C ILE A 287 -7.89 12.37 -9.73
N VAL A 288 -7.67 11.04 -9.73
CA VAL A 288 -8.24 10.15 -8.72
C VAL A 288 -7.80 10.53 -7.31
N ASN A 289 -6.53 10.87 -7.09
CA ASN A 289 -6.10 11.29 -5.76
C ASN A 289 -6.75 12.61 -5.32
N ALA A 290 -6.91 13.57 -6.23
CA ALA A 290 -7.53 14.86 -5.94
C ALA A 290 -9.04 14.75 -5.65
N THR A 291 -9.76 13.88 -6.37
CA THR A 291 -11.21 13.68 -6.19
C THR A 291 -11.58 12.69 -5.09
N THR A 292 -10.64 11.86 -4.63
CA THR A 292 -10.86 10.91 -3.52
C THR A 292 -10.19 11.39 -2.24
N LYS A 293 -8.89 11.13 -2.09
CA LYS A 293 -8.10 11.48 -0.90
C LYS A 293 -8.09 12.98 -0.64
N GLY A 294 -8.10 13.76 -1.71
CA GLY A 294 -8.17 15.22 -1.65
C GLY A 294 -9.49 15.76 -1.13
N GLN A 295 -10.58 14.98 -1.10
CA GLN A 295 -11.89 15.45 -0.64
C GLN A 295 -12.24 15.01 0.79
N LEU A 296 -11.34 14.31 1.47
CA LEU A 296 -11.52 13.96 2.88
C LEU A 296 -11.24 15.19 3.77
N ASP A 297 -11.95 15.31 4.90
CA ASP A 297 -11.77 16.39 5.90
C ASP A 297 -10.49 16.24 6.76
N ALA A 298 -9.51 15.49 6.29
CA ALA A 298 -8.23 15.35 6.99
C ALA A 298 -7.34 16.56 6.69
N GLU A 299 -6.59 17.03 7.71
CA GLU A 299 -5.58 18.09 7.57
C GLU A 299 -4.57 17.78 6.45
N ASP A 300 -4.29 16.49 6.26
CA ASP A 300 -3.40 15.96 5.24
C ASP A 300 -3.97 15.94 3.81
N SER A 301 -5.27 16.16 3.60
CA SER A 301 -5.91 16.00 2.29
C SER A 301 -5.54 17.09 1.29
N SER A 302 -5.13 18.28 1.79
CA SER A 302 -4.73 19.40 0.94
C SER A 302 -3.55 19.07 0.01
N LYS A 303 -2.64 18.18 0.41
CA LYS A 303 -1.48 17.81 -0.42
C LYS A 303 -1.86 17.00 -1.67
N PHE A 304 -3.02 16.34 -1.68
CA PHE A 304 -3.51 15.59 -2.84
C PHE A 304 -4.24 16.47 -3.85
N ARG A 305 -4.65 17.67 -3.43
CA ARG A 305 -5.29 18.68 -4.28
C ARG A 305 -4.28 19.62 -4.95
N ARG A 306 -3.03 19.66 -4.47
CA ARG A 306 -1.98 20.55 -4.99
C ARG A 306 -0.93 19.76 -5.76
N ILE A 307 -0.68 20.12 -7.00
CA ILE A 307 0.27 19.46 -7.90
C ILE A 307 1.30 20.48 -8.32
N ARG A 308 2.56 20.29 -7.91
CA ARG A 308 3.65 21.18 -8.36
C ARG A 308 4.14 20.75 -9.74
N LEU A 309 4.21 21.71 -10.67
CA LEU A 309 4.60 21.46 -12.06
C LEU A 309 6.12 21.35 -12.28
N ASP A 310 6.91 21.68 -11.25
CA ASP A 310 8.37 21.55 -11.20
C ASP A 310 8.84 20.11 -10.94
N ASN A 311 7.96 19.23 -10.44
CA ASN A 311 8.29 17.83 -10.18
C ASN A 311 8.65 17.12 -11.49
N THR A 312 9.87 16.59 -11.60
CA THR A 312 10.41 16.02 -12.85
C THR A 312 9.46 15.04 -13.54
N LYS A 313 8.79 14.15 -12.79
CA LYS A 313 7.88 13.15 -13.38
C LYS A 313 6.58 13.78 -13.89
N ILE A 314 6.06 14.79 -13.18
CA ILE A 314 4.85 15.51 -13.59
C ILE A 314 5.18 16.44 -14.75
N ASN A 315 6.33 17.12 -14.70
CA ASN A 315 6.79 18.01 -15.76
C ASN A 315 6.90 17.27 -17.10
N GLU A 316 7.61 16.14 -17.13
CA GLU A 316 7.73 15.29 -18.33
C GLU A 316 6.36 14.81 -18.86
N ALA A 317 5.47 14.41 -17.96
CA ALA A 317 4.22 13.75 -18.33
C ALA A 317 3.05 14.70 -18.61
N VAL A 318 3.10 15.93 -18.08
CA VAL A 318 1.98 16.88 -18.12
C VAL A 318 2.38 18.17 -18.83
N VAL A 319 3.54 18.74 -18.50
CA VAL A 319 3.97 20.04 -19.06
C VAL A 319 4.60 19.86 -20.44
N GLN A 320 5.40 18.81 -20.62
CA GLN A 320 6.09 18.54 -21.89
C GLN A 320 5.25 17.75 -22.90
N THR A 321 4.10 17.21 -22.46
CA THR A 321 3.17 16.47 -23.33
C THR A 321 2.08 17.44 -23.80
N GLU A 322 2.02 17.70 -25.12
CA GLU A 322 1.06 18.64 -25.71
C GLU A 322 -0.38 18.21 -25.38
N GLY A 323 -1.23 19.15 -24.91
CA GLY A 323 -2.63 18.93 -24.53
C GLY A 323 -2.86 18.29 -23.15
N ALA A 324 -1.82 17.75 -22.48
CA ALA A 324 -1.98 17.05 -21.20
C ALA A 324 -2.32 17.99 -20.03
N LEU A 325 -1.83 19.23 -20.08
CA LEU A 325 -2.21 20.26 -19.11
C LEU A 325 -3.68 20.64 -19.25
N ASP A 326 -4.16 20.82 -20.49
CA ASP A 326 -5.55 21.18 -20.81
C ASP A 326 -6.54 20.11 -20.34
N LEU A 327 -6.14 18.84 -20.37
CA LEU A 327 -6.92 17.74 -19.78
C LEU A 327 -7.17 17.96 -18.28
N LEU A 328 -6.16 18.38 -17.50
CA LEU A 328 -6.36 18.66 -16.07
C LEU A 328 -7.26 19.88 -15.88
N LEU A 329 -7.05 20.94 -16.65
CA LEU A 329 -7.87 22.15 -16.56
C LEU A 329 -9.34 21.86 -16.89
N SER A 330 -9.62 20.98 -17.86
CA SER A 330 -10.98 20.57 -18.22
C SER A 330 -11.71 19.76 -17.13
N VAL A 331 -10.98 19.26 -16.13
CA VAL A 331 -11.48 18.50 -14.98
C VAL A 331 -11.60 19.40 -13.73
N ASP A 332 -11.51 20.73 -13.88
CA ASP A 332 -11.56 21.76 -12.83
C ASP A 332 -10.28 21.95 -12.00
N PHE A 333 -9.11 21.50 -12.48
CA PHE A 333 -7.86 22.00 -11.91
C PHE A 333 -7.65 23.47 -12.28
N GLN A 334 -7.17 24.25 -11.34
CA GLN A 334 -6.89 25.68 -11.51
C GLN A 334 -5.39 25.92 -11.43
N LEU A 335 -4.86 26.74 -12.34
CA LEU A 335 -3.47 27.18 -12.27
C LEU A 335 -3.32 28.27 -11.21
N ALA A 336 -2.37 28.09 -10.30
CA ALA A 336 -2.03 29.05 -9.26
C ALA A 336 -0.51 29.18 -9.13
N GLU A 337 -0.07 30.27 -8.51
CA GLU A 337 1.33 30.52 -8.17
C GLU A 337 1.48 30.55 -6.64
N ASP A 338 2.44 29.78 -6.11
CA ASP A 338 2.76 29.70 -4.69
C ASP A 338 4.29 29.77 -4.55
N ASP A 339 4.79 30.76 -3.81
CA ASP A 339 6.22 31.03 -3.65
C ASP A 339 7.03 31.10 -4.97
N GLY A 340 6.41 31.65 -6.02
CA GLY A 340 7.03 31.74 -7.35
C GLY A 340 7.09 30.41 -8.13
N THR A 341 6.40 29.38 -7.65
CA THR A 341 6.25 28.09 -8.34
C THR A 341 4.83 27.94 -8.88
N SER A 342 4.71 27.57 -10.15
CA SER A 342 3.42 27.26 -10.77
C SER A 342 2.92 25.89 -10.28
N LEU A 343 1.69 25.87 -9.79
CA LEU A 343 1.04 24.66 -9.32
C LEU A 343 -0.40 24.57 -9.81
N LEU A 344 -0.92 23.35 -9.90
CA LEU A 344 -2.33 23.10 -10.12
C LEU A 344 -3.02 22.83 -8.79
N VAL A 345 -4.14 23.51 -8.54
CA VAL A 345 -5.00 23.32 -7.37
C VAL A 345 -6.33 22.74 -7.80
N TYR A 346 -6.73 21.66 -7.15
CA TYR A 346 -8.08 21.13 -7.22
C TYR A 346 -8.93 21.72 -6.09
N PRO A 347 -10.10 22.33 -6.36
CA PRO A 347 -10.91 22.96 -5.31
C PRO A 347 -11.37 21.96 -4.23
N PRO A 348 -11.39 22.35 -2.94
CA PRO A 348 -11.98 21.54 -1.88
C PRO A 348 -13.51 21.47 -2.03
N GLY A 349 -14.09 20.30 -1.74
CA GLY A 349 -15.52 20.03 -1.88
C GLY A 349 -15.98 19.75 -3.33
N ASN A 350 -15.09 19.86 -4.32
CA ASN A 350 -15.41 19.51 -5.69
C ASN A 350 -15.29 17.99 -5.88
N THR A 351 -16.35 17.32 -6.32
CA THR A 351 -16.33 15.90 -6.69
C THR A 351 -15.92 15.66 -8.14
N GLY A 352 -15.74 16.74 -8.89
CA GLY A 352 -15.50 16.76 -10.33
C GLY A 352 -16.78 16.72 -11.14
N PRO A 353 -16.64 16.88 -12.47
CA PRO A 353 -17.78 16.87 -13.37
C PRO A 353 -18.46 15.49 -13.40
N VAL A 354 -19.77 15.47 -13.68
CA VAL A 354 -20.58 14.23 -13.68
C VAL A 354 -20.09 13.19 -14.71
N TRP A 355 -19.41 13.65 -15.77
CA TRP A 355 -18.81 12.82 -16.82
C TRP A 355 -17.41 12.30 -16.48
N LEU A 356 -16.83 12.67 -15.32
CA LEU A 356 -15.46 12.35 -14.95
C LEU A 356 -15.15 10.85 -14.95
N VAL A 357 -16.12 10.02 -14.52
CA VAL A 357 -15.94 8.56 -14.49
C VAL A 357 -15.67 8.02 -15.91
N GLN A 358 -16.44 8.47 -16.90
CA GLN A 358 -16.25 8.06 -18.30
C GLN A 358 -14.92 8.57 -18.87
N ALA A 359 -14.52 9.79 -18.53
CA ALA A 359 -13.23 10.34 -18.91
C ALA A 359 -12.06 9.50 -18.35
N LEU A 360 -12.14 9.07 -17.09
CA LEU A 360 -11.13 8.21 -16.46
C LEU A 360 -11.07 6.81 -17.08
N GLU A 361 -12.22 6.26 -17.47
CA GLU A 361 -12.30 5.00 -18.22
C GLU A 361 -11.68 5.14 -19.61
N GLN A 362 -11.94 6.24 -20.32
CA GLN A 362 -11.37 6.52 -21.64
C GLN A 362 -9.82 6.61 -21.57
N LEU A 363 -9.28 7.33 -20.59
CA LEU A 363 -7.82 7.40 -20.37
C LEU A 363 -7.23 6.01 -20.09
N GLU A 364 -7.91 5.19 -19.28
CA GLU A 364 -7.45 3.83 -18.95
C GLU A 364 -7.52 2.89 -20.14
N GLN A 365 -8.58 2.97 -20.95
CA GLN A 365 -8.75 2.12 -22.12
C GLN A 365 -7.65 2.40 -23.15
N TYR A 366 -7.33 3.67 -23.40
CA TYR A 366 -6.23 4.05 -24.29
C TYR A 366 -4.86 3.63 -23.72
N ALA A 367 -4.67 3.69 -22.40
CA ALA A 367 -3.41 3.23 -21.79
C ALA A 367 -3.20 1.70 -21.84
N LYS A 368 -4.24 0.92 -22.15
CA LYS A 368 -4.19 -0.55 -22.26
C LYS A 368 -4.05 -1.05 -23.69
N SER A 369 -4.50 -0.26 -24.68
CA SER A 369 -4.27 -0.53 -26.10
C SER A 369 -2.82 -0.31 -26.46
#